data_AF-A0A2E0UJG9-F1
#
_entry.id   AF-A0A2E0UJG9-F1
#
_cell.length_a   1.000
_cell.length_b   1.000
_cell.length_c   1.000
_cell.angle_alpha   90.00
_cell.angle_beta   90.00
_cell.angle_gamma   90.00
#
_symmetry.space_group_name_H-M   'P 1'
#
loop_
_entity.id
_entity.type
_entity.pdbx_description
1 polymer ?
#
loop_
_entity_poly.entity_id
_entity_poly.type
_entity_poly.pdbx_seq_one_letter_code
_entity_poly.pdbx_strand_id
1 'polypeptide(L)'
;MPLDLSSLHKALAALKELAEKAENDAVMGQLDETLRKGIRAGVILYFEFTYELCWKLLKCWLEANQAKGMMLGITHKELFRLGAEHGLIDDPERWWFFHECRNRTSHTYNLEIAEEVYDAAIEFIPYAETLYAGLEQRNS
;
A
#
# COMPACT_ATOMS: atom_id res chain seq x y z
N MET A 1 16.03 -16.75 6.14
CA MET A 1 16.17 -16.55 4.68
C MET A 1 15.80 -15.11 4.42
N PRO A 2 16.66 -14.31 3.80
CA PRO A 2 16.34 -12.91 3.54
C PRO A 2 15.14 -12.83 2.59
N LEU A 3 14.21 -11.94 2.89
CA LEU A 3 13.09 -11.58 2.03
C LEU A 3 13.60 -10.76 0.84
N ASP A 4 13.10 -11.04 -0.36
CA ASP A 4 13.33 -10.17 -1.51
C ASP A 4 12.36 -8.98 -1.46
N LEU A 5 12.87 -7.80 -1.13
CA LEU A 5 12.10 -6.55 -1.04
C LEU A 5 12.14 -5.74 -2.34
N SER A 6 12.82 -6.22 -3.39
CA SER A 6 13.05 -5.44 -4.62
C SER A 6 11.75 -5.06 -5.34
N SER A 7 10.74 -5.92 -5.28
CA SER A 7 9.44 -5.67 -5.90
C SER A 7 8.67 -4.58 -5.15
N LEU A 8 8.68 -4.61 -3.81
CA LEU A 8 8.04 -3.59 -2.99
C LEU A 8 8.73 -2.23 -3.15
N HIS A 9 10.06 -2.21 -3.17
CA HIS A 9 10.83 -0.98 -3.40
C HIS A 9 10.44 -0.30 -4.72
N LYS A 10 10.40 -1.08 -5.83
CA LYS A 10 10.04 -0.55 -7.15
C LYS A 10 8.58 -0.07 -7.22
N ALA A 11 7.65 -0.82 -6.65
CA ALA A 11 6.24 -0.46 -6.65
C ALA A 11 5.99 0.82 -5.84
N LEU A 12 6.61 0.93 -4.66
CA LEU A 12 6.51 2.10 -3.80
C LEU A 12 7.13 3.35 -4.45
N ALA A 13 8.29 3.21 -5.09
CA ALA A 13 8.90 4.31 -5.85
C ALA A 13 7.97 4.82 -6.97
N ALA A 14 7.39 3.90 -7.76
CA ALA A 14 6.47 4.27 -8.84
C ALA A 14 5.18 4.93 -8.32
N LEU A 15 4.62 4.44 -7.21
CA LEU A 15 3.46 5.06 -6.55
C LEU A 15 3.78 6.50 -6.12
N LYS A 16 4.92 6.70 -5.44
CA LYS A 16 5.36 8.02 -4.98
C LYS A 16 5.57 8.99 -6.12
N GLU A 17 6.35 8.60 -7.12
CA GLU A 17 6.66 9.46 -8.27
C GLU A 17 5.38 9.90 -8.99
N LEU A 18 4.43 8.99 -9.19
CA LEU A 18 3.16 9.34 -9.84
C LEU A 18 2.27 10.19 -8.95
N ALA A 19 2.19 9.90 -7.65
CA ALA A 19 1.43 10.69 -6.68
C ALA A 19 1.95 12.13 -6.60
N GLU A 20 3.27 12.33 -6.57
CA GLU A 20 3.89 13.66 -6.59
C GLU A 20 3.51 14.46 -7.84
N LYS A 21 3.37 13.80 -9.00
CA LYS A 21 2.89 14.45 -10.23
C LYS A 21 1.40 14.72 -10.20
N ALA A 22 0.61 13.82 -9.62
CA ALA A 22 -0.84 13.93 -9.52
C ALA A 22 -1.28 15.04 -8.55
N GLU A 23 -0.48 15.32 -7.51
CA GLU A 23 -0.71 16.41 -6.54
C GLU A 23 -0.08 17.75 -6.97
N ASN A 24 0.57 17.81 -8.14
CA ASN A 24 1.17 19.03 -8.64
C ASN A 24 0.19 19.82 -9.53
N ASP A 25 -0.42 20.86 -8.96
CA ASP A 25 -1.39 21.72 -9.66
C ASP A 25 -0.85 22.34 -10.96
N ALA A 26 0.43 22.68 -11.02
CA ALA A 26 1.03 23.26 -12.23
C ALA A 26 1.15 22.25 -13.37
N VAL A 27 1.38 20.97 -13.05
CA VAL A 27 1.38 19.87 -14.01
C VAL A 27 -0.05 19.51 -14.39
N MET A 28 -0.89 19.23 -13.40
CA MET A 28 -2.27 18.77 -13.62
C MET A 28 -3.14 19.84 -14.30
N GLY A 29 -2.91 21.12 -14.01
CA GLY A 29 -3.63 22.23 -14.63
C GLY A 29 -3.38 22.40 -16.14
N GLN A 30 -2.29 21.82 -16.67
CA GLN A 30 -2.00 21.83 -18.12
C GLN A 30 -2.66 20.67 -18.87
N LEU A 31 -3.21 19.70 -18.16
CA LEU A 31 -3.78 18.49 -18.73
C LEU A 31 -5.29 18.63 -18.93
N ASP A 32 -5.80 18.01 -19.99
CA ASP A 32 -7.24 17.87 -20.16
C ASP A 32 -7.83 16.94 -19.08
N GLU A 33 -9.16 16.91 -18.98
CA GLU A 33 -9.87 16.10 -17.99
C GLU A 33 -9.58 14.60 -18.14
N THR A 34 -9.43 14.09 -19.36
CA THR A 34 -9.18 12.67 -19.63
C THR A 34 -7.81 12.25 -19.10
N LEU A 35 -6.79 13.06 -19.37
CA LEU A 35 -5.43 12.82 -18.89
C LEU A 35 -5.34 12.92 -17.37
N ARG A 36 -6.00 13.91 -16.75
CA ARG A 36 -6.07 14.01 -15.28
C ARG A 36 -6.70 12.77 -14.65
N LYS A 37 -7.82 12.29 -15.20
CA LYS A 37 -8.46 11.03 -14.76
C LYS A 37 -7.54 9.84 -14.94
N GLY A 38 -6.83 9.75 -16.07
CA GLY A 38 -5.87 8.69 -16.35
C GLY A 38 -4.72 8.64 -15.33
N ILE A 39 -4.18 9.79 -14.93
CA ILE A 39 -3.13 9.88 -13.90
C ILE A 39 -3.67 9.40 -12.54
N ARG A 40 -4.84 9.89 -12.11
CA ARG A 40 -5.45 9.46 -10.83
C ARG A 40 -5.74 7.95 -10.83
N ALA A 41 -6.24 7.40 -11.94
CA ALA A 41 -6.42 5.96 -12.10
C ALA A 41 -5.09 5.19 -12.01
N GLY A 42 -4.00 5.74 -12.55
CA GLY A 42 -2.65 5.18 -12.40
C GLY A 42 -2.17 5.16 -10.94
N VAL A 43 -2.46 6.20 -10.16
CA VAL A 43 -2.14 6.23 -8.71
C VAL A 43 -2.88 5.13 -7.97
N ILE A 44 -4.19 4.99 -8.22
CA ILE A 44 -5.02 3.91 -7.65
C ILE A 44 -4.46 2.52 -8.00
N LEU A 45 -4.02 2.33 -9.25
CA LEU A 45 -3.45 1.08 -9.71
C LEU A 45 -2.13 0.76 -8.99
N TYR A 46 -1.22 1.74 -8.86
CA TYR A 46 0.02 1.54 -8.11
C TYR A 46 -0.23 1.31 -6.62
N PHE A 47 -1.25 1.94 -6.04
CA PHE A 47 -1.70 1.64 -4.68
C PHE A 47 -2.11 0.18 -4.55
N GLU A 48 -2.94 -0.34 -5.45
CA GLU A 48 -3.41 -1.73 -5.39
C GLU A 48 -2.24 -2.73 -5.35
N PHE A 49 -1.29 -2.60 -6.27
CA PHE A 49 -0.15 -3.53 -6.33
C PHE A 49 0.81 -3.35 -5.16
N THR A 50 1.04 -2.10 -4.70
CA THR A 50 1.92 -1.82 -3.57
C THR A 50 1.31 -2.37 -2.27
N TYR A 51 0.02 -2.16 -2.03
CA TYR A 51 -0.71 -2.76 -0.91
C TYR A 51 -0.59 -4.29 -0.93
N GLU A 52 -0.81 -4.91 -2.10
CA GLU A 52 -0.70 -6.36 -2.26
C GLU A 52 0.70 -6.91 -1.91
N LEU A 53 1.76 -6.17 -2.24
CA LEU A 53 3.12 -6.52 -1.88
C LEU A 53 3.37 -6.34 -0.38
N CYS A 54 2.88 -5.24 0.21
CA CYS A 54 3.03 -4.95 1.64
C CYS A 54 2.48 -6.07 2.53
N TRP A 55 1.22 -6.46 2.36
CA TRP A 55 0.62 -7.46 3.25
C TRP A 55 1.23 -8.86 3.05
N LYS A 56 1.61 -9.21 1.81
CA LYS A 56 2.28 -10.49 1.51
C LYS A 56 3.65 -10.56 2.17
N LEU A 57 4.46 -9.51 2.04
CA LEU A 57 5.79 -9.46 2.64
C LEU A 57 5.73 -9.39 4.17
N LEU A 58 4.79 -8.64 4.74
CA LEU A 58 4.52 -8.63 6.17
C LEU A 58 4.19 -10.05 6.66
N LYS A 59 3.29 -10.75 5.96
CA LYS A 59 2.93 -12.14 6.29
C LYS A 59 4.15 -13.05 6.20
N CYS A 60 4.92 -13.00 5.12
CA CYS A 60 6.13 -13.81 4.97
C CYS A 60 7.15 -13.54 6.08
N TRP A 61 7.33 -12.28 6.48
CA TRP A 61 8.20 -11.92 7.59
C TRP A 61 7.70 -12.51 8.92
N LEU A 62 6.42 -12.39 9.22
CA LEU A 62 5.81 -12.95 10.43
C LEU A 62 5.90 -14.49 10.44
N GLU A 63 5.66 -15.15 9.31
CA GLU A 63 5.82 -16.61 9.18
C GLU A 63 7.26 -17.08 9.46
N ALA A 64 8.25 -16.30 9.02
CA ALA A 64 9.67 -16.62 9.19
C ALA A 64 10.17 -16.37 10.62
N ASN A 65 9.58 -15.41 11.34
CA ASN A 65 10.06 -14.95 12.64
C ASN A 65 9.18 -15.40 13.83
N GLN A 66 7.99 -15.95 13.57
CA GLN A 66 7.09 -16.50 14.59
C GLN A 66 7.03 -18.03 14.59
N ALA A 67 6.25 -18.61 15.51
CA ALA A 67 6.05 -20.05 15.59
C ALA A 67 5.36 -20.59 14.31
N LYS A 68 5.94 -21.66 13.76
CA LYS A 68 5.46 -22.31 12.54
C LYS A 68 3.98 -22.71 12.69
N GLY A 69 3.13 -22.20 11.78
CA GLY A 69 1.69 -22.49 11.75
C GLY A 69 0.78 -21.40 12.34
N MET A 70 1.34 -20.37 12.98
CA MET A 70 0.55 -19.27 13.56
C MET A 70 -0.18 -18.41 12.51
N MET A 71 0.32 -18.35 11.27
CA MET A 71 -0.27 -17.56 10.19
C MET A 71 -1.31 -18.32 9.35
N LEU A 72 -1.66 -19.55 9.73
CA LEU A 72 -2.70 -20.33 9.04
C LEU A 72 -4.08 -19.81 9.46
N GLY A 73 -4.83 -19.29 8.49
CA GLY A 73 -6.23 -18.86 8.69
C GLY A 73 -6.41 -17.51 9.37
N ILE A 74 -5.33 -16.74 9.60
CA ILE A 74 -5.45 -15.38 10.15
C ILE A 74 -6.08 -14.43 9.13
N THR A 75 -6.89 -13.51 9.62
CA THR A 75 -7.48 -12.43 8.84
C THR A 75 -6.46 -11.31 8.57
N HIS A 76 -6.71 -10.46 7.56
CA HIS A 76 -5.91 -9.23 7.37
C HIS A 76 -5.89 -8.36 8.63
N LYS A 77 -7.00 -8.32 9.38
CA LYS A 77 -7.05 -7.52 10.61
C LYS A 77 -6.09 -8.01 11.67
N GLU A 78 -6.03 -9.33 11.87
CA GLU A 78 -5.08 -9.97 12.78
C GLU A 78 -3.65 -9.82 12.27
N LEU A 79 -3.42 -9.96 10.97
CA LEU A 79 -2.11 -9.77 10.35
C LEU A 79 -1.52 -8.39 10.67
N PHE A 80 -2.30 -7.30 10.50
CA PHE A 80 -1.81 -5.95 10.78
C PHE A 80 -1.64 -5.67 12.27
N ARG A 81 -2.47 -6.26 13.14
CA ARG A 81 -2.26 -6.20 14.60
C ARG A 81 -0.93 -6.86 15.00
N LEU A 82 -0.66 -8.05 14.49
CA LEU A 82 0.62 -8.73 14.71
C LEU A 82 1.79 -7.91 14.16
N GLY A 83 1.64 -7.31 12.98
CA GLY A 83 2.63 -6.37 12.44
C GLY A 83 2.95 -5.22 13.41
N ALA A 84 1.94 -4.67 14.08
CA ALA A 84 2.14 -3.61 15.07
C ALA A 84 2.79 -4.11 16.37
N GLU A 85 2.43 -5.32 16.84
CA GLU A 85 3.10 -5.94 17.98
C GLU A 85 4.61 -6.13 17.76
N HIS A 86 5.03 -6.29 16.49
CA HIS A 86 6.44 -6.40 16.09
C HIS A 86 7.08 -5.07 15.67
N GLY A 87 6.37 -3.94 15.78
CA GLY A 87 6.86 -2.62 15.41
C GLY A 87 7.15 -2.48 13.91
N LEU A 88 6.41 -3.21 13.07
CA LEU A 88 6.43 -3.09 11.60
C LEU A 88 5.27 -2.24 11.06
N ILE A 89 4.22 -2.06 11.86
CA ILE A 89 3.01 -1.31 11.53
C ILE A 89 2.72 -0.33 12.66
N ASP A 90 2.53 0.95 12.34
CA ASP A 90 2.26 1.96 13.37
C ASP A 90 0.78 2.01 13.76
N ASP A 91 -0.12 1.93 12.77
CA ASP A 91 -1.56 2.04 12.97
C ASP A 91 -2.32 0.93 12.21
N PRO A 92 -2.64 -0.19 12.88
CA PRO A 92 -3.40 -1.29 12.27
C PRO A 92 -4.77 -0.88 11.72
N GLU A 93 -5.43 0.12 12.30
CA GLU A 93 -6.78 0.54 11.87
C GLU A 93 -6.72 1.23 10.51
N ARG A 94 -5.66 2.02 10.27
CA ARG A 94 -5.38 2.60 8.95
C ARG A 94 -5.15 1.54 7.89
N TRP A 95 -4.43 0.48 8.23
CA TRP A 95 -4.26 -0.67 7.33
C TRP A 95 -5.56 -1.42 7.05
N TRP A 96 -6.52 -1.44 7.98
CA TRP A 96 -7.86 -1.95 7.69
C TRP A 96 -8.60 -1.08 6.70
N PHE A 97 -8.53 0.25 6.86
CA PHE A 97 -9.11 1.19 5.90
C PHE A 97 -8.51 1.01 4.50
N PHE A 98 -7.17 0.93 4.40
CA PHE A 98 -6.50 0.66 3.12
C PHE A 98 -6.94 -0.68 2.50
N HIS A 99 -7.17 -1.71 3.31
CA HIS A 99 -7.70 -2.97 2.82
C HIS A 99 -9.09 -2.83 2.20
N GLU A 100 -9.99 -2.09 2.86
CA GLU A 100 -11.34 -1.83 2.34
C GLU A 100 -11.30 -0.99 1.06
N CYS A 101 -10.46 0.06 1.00
CA CYS A 101 -10.24 0.85 -0.21
C CYS A 101 -9.71 -0.02 -1.35
N ARG A 102 -8.72 -0.88 -1.08
CA ARG A 102 -8.19 -1.82 -2.06
C ARG A 102 -9.25 -2.77 -2.58
N ASN A 103 -10.17 -3.25 -1.75
CA ASN A 103 -11.27 -4.12 -2.19
C ASN A 103 -12.26 -3.41 -3.11
N ARG A 104 -12.27 -2.07 -3.11
CA ARG A 104 -13.15 -1.23 -3.92
C ARG A 104 -12.50 -0.70 -5.20
N THR A 105 -11.22 -1.01 -5.47
CA THR A 105 -10.51 -0.51 -6.67
C THR A 105 -11.18 -0.93 -7.97
N SER A 106 -11.83 -2.11 -8.00
CA SER A 106 -12.62 -2.60 -9.13
C SER A 106 -13.87 -1.77 -9.44
N HIS A 107 -14.31 -0.94 -8.49
CA HIS A 107 -15.49 -0.09 -8.58
C HIS A 107 -15.17 1.38 -8.86
N THR A 108 -13.91 1.70 -9.19
CA THR A 108 -13.42 3.07 -9.45
C THR A 108 -13.92 3.67 -10.77
N TYR A 109 -14.75 2.94 -11.53
CA TYR A 109 -15.60 3.54 -12.56
C TYR A 109 -16.67 4.49 -11.97
N ASN A 110 -17.00 4.34 -10.69
CA ASN A 110 -17.78 5.32 -9.94
C ASN A 110 -16.84 6.41 -9.41
N LEU A 111 -17.13 7.67 -9.73
CA LEU A 111 -16.28 8.81 -9.39
C LEU A 111 -16.12 9.03 -7.88
N GLU A 112 -17.17 8.81 -7.08
CA GLU A 112 -17.10 8.96 -5.62
C GLU A 112 -16.18 7.91 -5.00
N ILE A 113 -16.24 6.68 -5.52
CA ILE A 113 -15.36 5.59 -5.11
C ILE A 113 -13.92 5.86 -5.57
N ALA A 114 -13.74 6.36 -6.79
CA ALA A 114 -12.42 6.72 -7.31
C ALA A 114 -11.75 7.80 -6.46
N GLU A 115 -12.51 8.81 -6.03
CA GLU A 115 -12.00 9.89 -5.18
C GLU A 115 -11.55 9.35 -3.82
N GLU A 116 -12.40 8.59 -3.15
CA GLU A 116 -12.09 8.02 -1.83
C GLU A 116 -10.86 7.09 -1.88
N VAL A 117 -10.78 6.23 -2.90
CA VAL A 117 -9.64 5.32 -3.06
C VAL A 117 -8.37 6.07 -3.45
N TYR A 118 -8.48 7.13 -4.25
CA TYR A 118 -7.35 7.99 -4.57
C TYR A 118 -6.79 8.68 -3.32
N ASP A 119 -7.65 9.28 -2.50
CA ASP A 119 -7.22 9.93 -1.26
C ASP A 119 -6.54 8.93 -0.30
N ALA A 120 -7.12 7.73 -0.18
CA ALA A 120 -6.51 6.64 0.58
C ALA A 120 -5.15 6.19 0.00
N ALA A 121 -4.99 6.20 -1.32
CA ALA A 121 -3.74 5.87 -1.98
C ALA A 121 -2.63 6.89 -1.66
N ILE A 122 -2.96 8.19 -1.61
CA ILE A 122 -2.03 9.24 -1.19
C ILE A 122 -1.68 9.08 0.29
N GLU A 123 -2.67 8.88 1.14
CA GLU A 123 -2.47 8.67 2.58
C GLU A 123 -1.62 7.42 2.89
N PHE A 124 -1.75 6.36 2.09
CA PHE A 124 -1.07 5.08 2.27
C PHE A 124 0.46 5.15 2.15
N ILE A 125 0.99 6.05 1.31
CA ILE A 125 2.42 6.15 0.98
C ILE A 125 3.33 6.11 2.22
N PRO A 126 3.19 7.01 3.22
CA PRO A 126 4.06 7.02 4.40
C PRO A 126 3.96 5.74 5.24
N TYR A 127 2.80 5.09 5.28
CA TYR A 127 2.65 3.80 5.99
C TYR A 127 3.40 2.68 5.28
N ALA A 128 3.33 2.65 3.94
CA ALA A 128 4.07 1.69 3.13
C ALA A 128 5.58 1.88 3.24
N GLU A 129 6.06 3.12 3.28
CA GLU A 129 7.47 3.46 3.52
C GLU A 129 7.95 2.98 4.90
N THR A 130 7.14 3.19 5.93
CA THR A 130 7.47 2.75 7.29
C THR A 130 7.57 1.23 7.38
N LEU A 131 6.61 0.51 6.80
CA LEU A 131 6.67 -0.96 6.71
C LEU A 131 7.91 -1.42 5.93
N TYR A 132 8.18 -0.82 4.77
CA TYR A 132 9.35 -1.15 3.95
C TYR A 132 10.65 -1.00 4.75
N ALA A 133 10.85 0.16 5.39
CA ALA A 133 12.02 0.43 6.21
C ALA A 133 12.13 -0.54 7.39
N GLY A 134 10.99 -0.86 8.03
CA GLY A 134 10.93 -1.81 9.12
C GLY A 134 11.35 -3.23 8.72
N LEU A 135 10.88 -3.69 7.55
CA LEU A 135 11.26 -4.97 6.96
C LEU A 135 12.73 -4.99 6.56
N GLU A 136 13.21 -3.95 5.88
CA GLU A 136 14.60 -3.83 5.40
C GLU A 136 15.61 -3.89 6.56
N GLN A 137 15.37 -3.14 7.64
CA GLN A 137 16.22 -3.14 8.84
C GLN A 137 16.31 -4.52 9.51
N ARG A 138 15.28 -5.35 9.36
CA ARG A 138 15.16 -6.67 10.00
C ARG A 138 15.43 -7.83 9.02
N ASN A 139 15.96 -7.53 7.83
CA ASN A 139 16.19 -8.50 6.75
C ASN A 139 17.61 -9.09 6.71
N SER A 140 18.31 -9.11 7.85
CA SER A 140 19.70 -9.61 7.97
C SER A 140 19.79 -11.13 8.07
#